data_AF-A0A7W0N2H6-F1
#
_entry.id   AF-A0A7W0N2H6-F1
#
_cell.length_a   1.000
_cell.length_b   1.000
_cell.length_c   1.000
_cell.angle_alpha   90.00
_cell.angle_beta   90.00
_cell.angle_gamma   90.00
#
_symmetry.space_group_name_H-M   'P 1'
#
loop_
_entity.id
_entity.type
_entity.pdbx_description
1 polymer ?
#
loop_
_entity_poly.entity_id
_entity_poly.type
_entity_poly.pdbx_seq_one_letter_code
_entity_poly.pdbx_strand_id
1 'polypeptide(L)' 'EWWFHRFGCEQWFQAERDTRTNAVLRSELVHPTRESLAAPEAPAVPDTPAV' A
#
# COMPACT_ATOMS: atom_id res chain seq x y z
N GLU A 1 3.10 -5.57 7.31
CA GLU A 1 3.77 -4.32 6.90
C GLU A 1 4.22 -4.41 5.44
N TRP A 2 4.66 -3.29 4.84
CA TRP A 2 4.94 -3.20 3.40
C TRP A 2 6.42 -3.08 3.10
N TRP A 3 6.92 -3.95 2.22
CA TRP A 3 8.31 -3.99 1.78
C TRP A 3 8.43 -3.78 0.28
N PHE A 4 9.54 -3.19 -0.15
CA PHE A 4 9.86 -2.95 -1.56
C PHE A 4 11.15 -3.65 -1.97
N HIS A 5 11.09 -4.50 -3.00
CA HIS A 5 12.24 -5.28 -3.45
C HIS A 5 13.14 -4.49 -4.43
N ARG A 6 13.80 -3.43 -3.93
CA ARG A 6 14.52 -2.44 -4.75
C ARG A 6 15.63 -2.98 -5.65
N PHE A 7 16.28 -4.07 -5.28
CA PHE A 7 17.44 -4.62 -5.99
C PHE A 7 17.09 -5.89 -6.78
N GLY A 8 15.80 -6.19 -6.90
CA GLY A 8 15.32 -7.35 -7.62
C GLY A 8 14.14 -6.97 -8.50
N CYS A 9 12.97 -7.47 -8.15
CA CYS A 9 11.79 -7.35 -9.01
C CYS A 9 11.06 -6.00 -8.91
N GLU A 10 11.57 -5.04 -8.10
CA GLU A 10 11.02 -3.68 -7.97
C GLU A 10 9.52 -3.66 -7.66
N GLN A 11 9.05 -4.61 -6.86
CA GLN A 11 7.65 -4.73 -6.47
C GLN A 11 7.45 -4.50 -4.98
N TRP A 12 6.29 -3.92 -4.66
CA TRP A 12 5.77 -3.84 -3.31
C TRP A 12 5.02 -5.12 -2.95
N PHE A 13 5.16 -5.57 -1.71
CA PHE A 13 4.49 -6.76 -1.21
C PHE A 13 4.24 -6.64 0.29
N GLN A 14 3.29 -7.43 0.81
CA GLN A 14 3.05 -7.50 2.24
C GLN A 14 3.89 -8.60 2.88
N ALA A 15 4.49 -8.24 4.02
CA ALA A 15 5.16 -9.16 4.91
C ALA A 15 4.51 -9.11 6.30
N GLU A 16 4.18 -10.29 6.82
CA GLU A 16 3.89 -10.48 8.24
C GLU A 16 5.19 -10.86 8.93
N ARG A 17 5.64 -10.00 9.87
CA ARG A 17 6.84 -10.22 10.65
C ARG A 17 6.53 -10.02 12.13
N ASP A 18 7.01 -10.93 12.95
CA ASP A 18 7.08 -10.70 14.39
C ASP A 18 8.10 -9.59 14.66
N THR A 19 7.66 -8.43 15.14
CA THR A 19 8.53 -7.26 15.36
C THR A 19 9.42 -7.38 16.60
N ARG A 20 9.21 -8.37 17.47
CA ARG A 20 10.08 -8.63 18.63
C ARG A 20 11.28 -9.51 18.25
N THR A 21 11.08 -10.48 17.37
CA THR A 21 12.11 -11.48 16.97
C THR A 21 12.62 -11.28 15.54
N ASN A 22 11.94 -10.47 14.74
CA ASN A 22 12.14 -10.28 13.30
C ASN A 22 11.88 -11.52 12.43
N ALA A 23 11.24 -12.57 12.96
CA ALA A 23 10.84 -13.72 12.17
C ALA A 23 9.77 -13.34 11.14
N VAL A 24 10.02 -13.64 9.85
CA VAL A 24 9.04 -13.47 8.77
C VAL A 24 8.13 -14.69 8.75
N LEU A 25 6.85 -14.47 9.03
CA LEU A 25 5.84 -15.53 9.13
C LEU A 25 5.13 -15.76 7.80
N ARG A 26 4.92 -14.69 7.02
CA ARG A 26 4.23 -14.74 5.73
C ARG A 26 4.72 -13.63 4.80
N SER A 27 4.78 -13.94 3.50
CA SER A 27 5.05 -12.99 2.43
C SER A 27 4.13 -13.25 1.25
N GLU A 28 3.43 -12.22 0.77
CA GLU A 28 2.51 -12.37 -0.36
C GLU A 28 2.56 -11.16 -1.30
N LEU A 29 2.49 -11.45 -2.61
CA LEU A 29 2.24 -10.44 -3.61
C LEU A 29 0.77 -10.04 -3.54
N VAL A 30 0.51 -8.76 -3.29
CA VAL A 30 -0.84 -8.22 -3.33
C VAL A 30 -1.11 -7.77 -4.75
N HIS A 31 -1.95 -8.52 -5.45
CA HIS A 31 -2.42 -8.16 -6.78
C HIS A 31 -3.60 -7.20 -6.61
N PRO A 32 -3.54 -5.96 -7.10
CA PRO A 32 -4.70 -5.07 -7.05
C PRO A 32 -5.82 -5.69 -7.91
N THR A 33 -6.92 -6.08 -7.26
CA THR A 33 -8.17 -6.34 -7.97
C THR A 33 -8.62 -5.04 -8.64
N ARG A 34 -9.31 -5.12 -9.78
CA ARG A 34 -9.83 -3.94 -10.50
C ARG A 34 -10.58 -2.95 -9.60
N GLU A 35 -11.26 -3.44 -8.56
CA GLU A 35 -11.91 -2.63 -7.52
C GLU A 35 -10.94 -1.78 -6.68
N SER A 36 -9.73 -2.26 -6.41
CA SER A 36 -8.73 -1.53 -5.62
C SER A 36 -8.10 -0.36 -6.38
N LEU A 37 -8.24 -0.31 -7.71
CA LEU A 37 -7.78 0.79 -8.54
C LEU A 37 -8.81 1.93 -8.65
N ALA A 38 -10.05 1.69 -8.23
CA ALA A 38 -11.02 2.76 -8.06
C ALA A 38 -10.57 3.58 -6.85
N ALA A 39 -9.86 4.68 -7.11
CA ALA A 39 -9.59 5.66 -6.09
C ALA A 39 -10.94 6.07 -5.46
N PRO A 40 -11.05 6.13 -4.12
CA PRO A 40 -12.22 6.77 -3.53
C PRO A 40 -12.29 8.17 -4.11
N GLU A 41 -13.41 8.51 -4.74
CA GLU A 41 -13.67 9.84 -5.28
C GLU A 41 -13.43 10.82 -4.14
N ALA A 42 -12.31 11.55 -4.20
CA ALA A 42 -11.99 12.51 -3.17
C ALA A 42 -13.13 13.53 -3.15
N PRO A 43 -13.72 13.85 -1.98
CA PRO A 43 -14.76 14.86 -1.93
C PRO A 43 -14.20 16.15 -2.53
N ALA A 44 -14.87 16.66 -3.58
CA ALA A 44 -14.47 17.89 -4.23
C ALA A 44 -14.36 18.98 -3.16
N VAL A 45 -13.16 19.50 -2.95
CA VAL A 45 -12.94 20.65 -2.06
C VAL A 45 -13.58 21.85 -2.76
N PRO A 46 -14.64 22.46 -2.22
CA PRO A 46 -15.25 23.62 -2.87
C PRO A 46 -14.30 24.81 -2.79
N ASP A 47 -13.91 25.35 -3.94
CA ASP A 47 -13.18 26.62 -4.08
C ASP A 47 -14.04 27.77 -3.52
N THR A 48 -13.95 28.00 -2.21
CA THR A 48 -14.56 29.18 -1.58
C THR A 48 -13.47 30.26 -1.47
N PRO A 49 -13.52 31.34 -2.26
CA PRO A 49 -12.56 32.42 -2.12
C PRO A 49 -12.78 33.13 -0.78
N ALA A 50 -11.69 33.37 -0.06
CA ALA A 50 -11.70 34.19 1.15
C ALA A 50 -12.07 35.63 0.80
N VAL A 51 -13.07 36.18 1.52
CA VAL A 51 -13.47 37.60 1.49
C VAL A 51 -12.68 38.37 2.53
#